data_AF-A0A135VRP2-F1
#
_entry.id   AF-A0A135VRP2-F1
#
_cell.length_a   1.000
_cell.length_b   1.000
_cell.length_c   1.000
_cell.angle_alpha   90.00
_cell.angle_beta   90.00
_cell.angle_gamma   90.00
#
_symmetry.space_group_name_H-M   'P 1'
#
loop_
_entity.id
_entity.type
_entity.pdbx_description
1 polymer ?
#
loop_
_entity_poly.entity_id
_entity_poly.type
_entity_poly.pdbx_seq_one_letter_code
_entity_poly.pdbx_strand_id
1 'polypeptide(L)'
;MDSKESTFREPRITPSVLASIPDCLYNMIRENIERAAEKRTSILVSSNTLANRFILERWGIRSSQRRRYKNLFSKIRQQCRAIFRNYLARGKLVWREQNEEVVFGVFKFDEVRGNLILGFVSAFGYLDLRKISDDM
;
A
#
# COMPACT_ATOMS: atom_id res chain seq x y z
N MET A 1 -21.31 -26.76 35.02
CA MET A 1 -21.31 -26.37 33.58
C MET A 1 -20.53 -25.07 33.49
N ASP A 2 -19.22 -25.15 33.28
CA ASP A 2 -18.39 -23.94 33.16
C ASP A 2 -18.48 -23.43 31.71
N SER A 3 -19.30 -22.40 31.51
CA SER A 3 -19.29 -21.60 30.30
C SER A 3 -17.95 -20.85 30.23
N LYS A 4 -16.95 -21.46 29.56
CA LYS A 4 -15.76 -20.74 29.11
C LYS A 4 -16.20 -19.69 28.10
N GLU A 5 -16.51 -18.49 28.58
CA GLU A 5 -16.43 -17.30 27.74
C GLU A 5 -15.01 -17.25 27.19
N SER A 6 -14.87 -17.65 25.92
CA SER A 6 -13.74 -17.32 25.10
C SER A 6 -13.68 -15.80 25.02
N THR A 7 -12.92 -15.17 25.92
CA THR A 7 -12.68 -13.72 25.89
C THR A 7 -11.90 -13.41 24.63
N PHE A 8 -12.62 -13.16 23.55
CA PHE A 8 -12.07 -12.78 22.28
C PHE A 8 -11.24 -11.50 22.46
N ARG A 9 -9.97 -11.54 22.04
CA ARG A 9 -9.09 -10.38 22.00
C ARG A 9 -8.54 -10.22 20.60
N GLU A 10 -8.67 -9.02 20.06
CA GLU A 10 -8.01 -8.69 18.79
C GLU A 10 -6.47 -8.70 18.96
N PRO A 11 -5.72 -9.00 17.90
CA PRO A 11 -4.26 -8.90 17.94
C PRO A 11 -3.78 -7.51 18.33
N ARG A 12 -2.72 -7.46 19.12
CA ARG A 12 -2.09 -6.20 19.51
C ARG A 12 -1.30 -5.61 18.34
N ILE A 13 -1.57 -4.35 18.03
CA ILE A 13 -0.80 -3.57 17.06
C ILE A 13 0.32 -2.83 17.81
N THR A 14 1.56 -3.03 17.40
CA THR A 14 2.74 -2.32 17.93
C THR A 14 3.32 -1.39 16.87
N PRO A 15 4.09 -0.37 17.25
CA PRO A 15 4.80 0.48 16.28
C PRO A 15 5.71 -0.32 15.33
N SER A 16 6.39 -1.35 15.83
CA SER A 16 7.23 -2.24 15.02
C SER A 16 6.43 -3.03 13.97
N VAL A 17 5.20 -3.44 14.29
CA VAL A 17 4.30 -4.06 13.30
C VAL A 17 3.90 -3.04 12.23
N LEU A 18 3.54 -1.82 12.63
CA LEU A 18 3.15 -0.78 11.66
C LEU A 18 4.31 -0.36 10.75
N ALA A 19 5.54 -0.43 11.25
CA ALA A 19 6.76 -0.09 10.51
C ALA A 19 7.04 -1.04 9.34
N SER A 20 6.45 -2.25 9.31
CA SER A 20 6.63 -3.21 8.22
C SER A 20 5.52 -3.16 7.15
N ILE A 21 4.56 -2.23 7.25
CA ILE A 21 3.55 -2.00 6.20
C ILE A 21 4.19 -1.55 4.87
N PRO A 22 5.20 -0.66 4.84
CA PRO A 22 5.90 -0.30 3.62
C PRO A 22 6.49 -1.50 2.87
N ASP A 23 7.01 -2.49 3.58
CA ASP A 23 7.58 -3.70 2.96
C ASP A 23 6.47 -4.51 2.24
N CYS A 24 5.30 -4.64 2.86
CA CYS A 24 4.13 -5.29 2.26
C CYS A 24 3.63 -4.51 1.03
N LEU A 25 3.65 -3.18 1.08
CA LEU A 25 3.34 -2.32 -0.07
C LEU A 25 4.32 -2.57 -1.22
N TYR A 26 5.62 -2.61 -0.92
CA TYR A 26 6.64 -2.83 -1.93
C TYR A 26 6.49 -4.19 -2.61
N ASN A 27 6.30 -5.27 -1.83
CA ASN A 27 6.06 -6.60 -2.37
C ASN A 27 4.84 -6.62 -3.31
N MET A 28 3.77 -5.94 -2.92
CA MET A 28 2.57 -5.83 -3.76
C MET A 28 2.83 -5.03 -5.04
N ILE A 29 3.62 -3.96 -4.99
CA ILE A 29 4.00 -3.22 -6.19
C ILE A 29 4.85 -4.10 -7.10
N ARG A 30 5.87 -4.78 -6.55
CA ARG A 30 6.79 -5.65 -7.28
C ARG A 30 6.09 -6.71 -8.11
N GLU A 31 5.11 -7.38 -7.54
CA GLU A 31 4.28 -8.38 -8.24
C GLU A 31 3.46 -7.80 -9.40
N ASN A 32 3.22 -6.49 -9.41
CA ASN A 32 2.51 -5.80 -10.48
C ASN A 32 3.43 -5.12 -11.50
N ILE A 33 4.74 -4.99 -11.21
CA ILE A 33 5.69 -4.31 -12.10
C ILE A 33 5.74 -4.99 -13.45
N GLU A 34 5.99 -6.29 -13.51
CA GLU A 34 6.18 -7.02 -14.76
C GLU A 34 4.98 -6.83 -15.70
N ARG A 35 3.77 -7.05 -15.17
CA ARG A 35 2.51 -6.90 -15.89
C ARG A 35 2.24 -5.46 -16.33
N ALA A 36 2.59 -4.50 -15.49
CA ALA A 36 2.36 -3.09 -15.79
C ALA A 36 3.43 -2.51 -16.74
N ALA A 37 4.65 -3.03 -16.71
CA ALA A 37 5.74 -2.63 -17.59
C ALA A 37 5.49 -3.08 -19.04
N GLU A 38 5.03 -4.32 -19.23
CA GLU A 38 4.60 -4.84 -20.53
C GLU A 38 3.52 -3.98 -21.18
N LYS A 39 2.57 -3.49 -20.38
CA LYS A 39 1.41 -2.72 -20.85
C LYS A 39 1.55 -1.20 -20.72
N ARG A 40 2.67 -0.73 -20.15
CA ARG A 40 2.92 0.68 -19.78
C ARG A 40 1.76 1.33 -18.99
N THR A 41 1.14 0.57 -18.08
CA THR A 41 -0.01 1.04 -17.30
C THR A 41 0.39 1.57 -15.92
N SER A 42 -0.37 2.53 -15.39
CA SER A 42 -0.22 2.96 -14.00
C SER A 42 -0.55 1.82 -13.03
N ILE A 43 0.17 1.73 -11.92
CA ILE A 43 -0.12 0.80 -10.83
C ILE A 43 -1.05 1.49 -9.84
N LEU A 44 -2.20 0.88 -9.57
CA LEU A 44 -3.17 1.36 -8.58
C LEU A 44 -3.10 0.49 -7.33
N VAL A 45 -2.80 1.13 -6.20
CA VAL A 45 -2.66 0.47 -4.91
C VAL A 45 -3.77 0.97 -3.97
N SER A 46 -4.72 0.09 -3.63
CA SER A 46 -5.77 0.42 -2.67
C SER A 46 -5.30 0.20 -1.23
N SER A 47 -5.56 1.17 -0.36
CA SER A 47 -5.34 1.06 1.09
C SER A 47 -6.15 -0.08 1.71
N ASN A 48 -7.30 -0.43 1.13
CA ASN A 48 -8.07 -1.61 1.52
C ASN A 48 -7.33 -2.90 1.21
N THR A 49 -6.86 -3.04 -0.02
CA THR A 49 -6.14 -4.24 -0.48
C THR A 49 -4.85 -4.42 0.29
N LEU A 50 -4.06 -3.35 0.46
CA LEU A 50 -2.84 -3.36 1.26
C LEU A 50 -3.12 -3.79 2.70
N ALA A 51 -4.13 -3.18 3.35
CA ALA A 51 -4.49 -3.55 4.72
C ALA A 51 -4.94 -5.01 4.84
N ASN A 52 -5.77 -5.50 3.91
CA ASN A 52 -6.23 -6.88 3.93
C ASN A 52 -5.06 -7.86 3.74
N ARG A 53 -4.15 -7.57 2.81
CA ARG A 53 -2.96 -8.38 2.55
C ARG A 53 -2.06 -8.43 3.78
N PHE A 54 -1.73 -7.26 4.34
CA PHE A 54 -0.91 -7.14 5.54
C PHE A 54 -1.49 -7.93 6.72
N ILE A 55 -2.80 -7.80 6.95
CA ILE A 55 -3.48 -8.50 8.05
C ILE A 55 -3.47 -10.02 7.84
N LEU A 56 -3.66 -10.48 6.60
CA LEU A 56 -3.62 -11.89 6.25
C LEU A 56 -2.21 -12.47 6.46
N GLU A 57 -1.17 -11.81 5.95
CA GLU A 57 0.22 -12.26 6.09
C GLU A 57 0.67 -12.28 7.55
N ARG A 58 0.26 -11.29 8.34
CA ARG A 58 0.72 -11.14 9.73
C ARG A 58 -0.01 -12.03 10.73
N TRP A 59 -1.32 -12.22 10.56
CA TRP A 59 -2.16 -12.91 11.55
C TRP A 59 -3.05 -14.02 10.98
N GLY A 60 -3.01 -14.28 9.67
CA GLY A 60 -3.91 -15.25 9.04
C GLY A 60 -5.39 -14.80 8.99
N ILE A 61 -5.68 -13.54 9.32
CA ILE A 61 -7.04 -13.03 9.43
C ILE A 61 -7.55 -12.60 8.04
N ARG A 62 -8.64 -13.22 7.59
CA ARG A 62 -9.25 -12.94 6.28
C ARG A 62 -10.16 -11.73 6.32
N SER A 63 -10.34 -11.07 5.17
CA SER A 63 -11.26 -9.92 5.01
C SER A 63 -12.72 -10.25 5.38
N SER A 64 -13.15 -11.51 5.22
CA SER A 64 -14.47 -11.98 5.65
C SER A 64 -14.68 -11.86 7.16
N GLN A 65 -13.59 -11.88 7.95
CA GLN A 65 -13.62 -11.74 9.41
C GLN A 65 -13.61 -10.27 9.86
N ARG A 66 -13.71 -9.30 8.95
CA ARG A 66 -13.60 -7.87 9.25
C ARG A 66 -14.59 -7.38 10.31
N ARG A 67 -15.81 -7.92 10.36
CA ARG A 67 -16.79 -7.57 11.41
C ARG A 67 -16.27 -7.91 12.81
N ARG A 68 -15.58 -9.05 12.95
CA ARG A 68 -15.02 -9.54 14.22
C ARG A 68 -13.78 -8.77 14.64
N TYR A 69 -12.93 -8.36 13.69
CA TYR A 69 -11.66 -7.64 13.94
C TYR A 69 -11.73 -6.18 13.49
N LYS A 70 -12.86 -5.50 13.74
CA LYS A 70 -13.15 -4.17 13.17
C LYS A 70 -12.04 -3.17 13.49
N ASN A 71 -11.51 -3.19 14.71
CA ASN A 71 -10.52 -2.20 15.14
C ASN A 71 -9.16 -2.43 14.46
N LEU A 72 -8.73 -3.69 14.35
CA LEU A 72 -7.53 -4.08 13.59
C LEU A 72 -7.61 -3.59 12.15
N PHE A 73 -8.68 -3.95 11.41
CA PHE A 73 -8.84 -3.54 10.02
C PHE A 73 -8.89 -2.02 9.86
N SER A 74 -9.56 -1.31 10.77
CA SER A 74 -9.65 0.15 10.75
C SER A 74 -8.28 0.80 10.96
N LYS A 75 -7.55 0.40 12.01
CA LYS A 75 -6.25 0.98 12.37
C LYS A 75 -5.20 0.73 11.30
N ILE A 76 -5.08 -0.49 10.78
CA ILE A 76 -4.12 -0.79 9.72
C ILE A 76 -4.45 0.04 8.46
N ARG A 77 -5.72 0.15 8.09
CA ARG A 77 -6.12 0.96 6.92
C ARG A 77 -5.82 2.44 7.09
N GLN A 78 -6.05 3.00 8.28
CA GLN A 78 -5.67 4.39 8.59
C GLN A 78 -4.16 4.57 8.42
N GLN A 79 -3.36 3.62 8.89
CA GLN A 79 -1.91 3.68 8.72
C GLN A 79 -1.49 3.58 7.25
N CYS A 80 -2.10 2.70 6.46
CA CYS A 80 -1.87 2.64 5.02
C CYS A 80 -2.15 4.00 4.34
N ARG A 81 -3.25 4.67 4.71
CA ARG A 81 -3.58 6.01 4.17
C ARG A 81 -2.57 7.07 4.60
N ALA A 82 -2.09 7.03 5.84
CA ALA A 82 -1.04 7.93 6.31
C ALA A 82 0.27 7.73 5.52
N ILE A 83 0.65 6.48 5.27
CA ILE A 83 1.79 6.13 4.43
C ILE A 83 1.60 6.65 2.99
N PHE A 84 0.41 6.49 2.41
CA PHE A 84 0.12 6.98 1.06
C PHE A 84 0.23 8.50 0.95
N ARG A 85 -0.26 9.25 1.95
CA ARG A 85 -0.06 10.70 2.03
C ARG A 85 1.42 11.08 2.09
N ASN A 86 2.20 10.35 2.90
CA ASN A 86 3.64 10.60 2.99
C ASN A 86 4.34 10.36 1.65
N TYR A 87 3.97 9.30 0.92
CA TYR A 87 4.52 9.06 -0.42
C TYR A 87 4.07 10.10 -1.44
N LEU A 88 2.81 10.53 -1.40
CA LEU A 88 2.32 11.61 -2.25
C LEU A 88 3.11 12.90 -2.02
N ALA A 89 3.33 13.28 -0.76
CA ALA A 89 4.11 14.47 -0.41
C ALA A 89 5.57 14.40 -0.89
N ARG A 90 6.14 13.19 -0.96
CA ARG A 90 7.50 12.95 -1.49
C ARG A 90 7.56 12.91 -3.02
N GLY A 91 6.43 12.76 -3.70
CA GLY A 91 6.33 12.62 -5.17
C GLY A 91 6.91 11.32 -5.74
N LYS A 92 7.65 10.54 -4.95
CA LYS A 92 8.24 9.26 -5.36
C LYS A 92 8.26 8.24 -4.23
N LEU A 93 8.23 6.98 -4.62
CA LEU A 93 8.51 5.82 -3.78
C LEU A 93 9.85 5.24 -4.25
N VAL A 94 10.82 5.20 -3.34
CA VAL A 94 12.16 4.65 -3.60
C VAL A 94 12.34 3.44 -2.68
N TRP A 95 12.75 2.32 -3.26
CA TRP A 95 13.15 1.14 -2.53
C TRP A 95 14.56 0.74 -2.92
N ARG A 96 15.36 0.32 -1.94
CA ARG A 96 16.75 -0.09 -2.13
C ARG A 96 16.92 -1.49 -1.56
N GLU A 97 17.31 -2.44 -2.39
CA GLU A 97 17.64 -3.78 -1.95
C GLU A 97 18.98 -4.22 -2.55
N GLN A 98 19.96 -4.44 -1.67
CA GLN A 98 21.32 -4.96 -1.88
C GLN A 98 22.16 -4.31 -2.99
N ASN A 99 21.69 -4.18 -4.23
CA ASN A 99 22.31 -3.44 -5.34
C ASN A 99 21.30 -2.79 -6.33
N GLU A 100 20.00 -2.91 -6.09
CA GLU A 100 18.96 -2.36 -6.96
C GLU A 100 18.21 -1.22 -6.27
N GLU A 101 18.08 -0.08 -6.96
CA GLU A 101 17.19 1.00 -6.59
C GLU A 101 16.01 1.03 -7.56
N VAL A 102 14.80 0.82 -7.04
CA VAL A 102 13.57 0.91 -7.83
C VAL A 102 12.83 2.18 -7.43
N VAL A 103 12.55 3.03 -8.43
CA VAL A 103 11.89 4.33 -8.24
C VAL A 103 10.53 4.34 -8.95
N PHE A 104 9.48 4.68 -8.21
CA PHE A 104 8.14 4.91 -8.74
C PHE A 104 7.72 6.35 -8.53
N GLY A 105 7.05 6.93 -9.52
CA GLY A 105 6.45 8.24 -9.44
C GLY A 105 5.10 8.11 -8.76
N VAL A 106 4.83 8.97 -7.78
CA VAL A 106 3.55 9.00 -7.07
C VAL A 106 2.73 10.13 -7.65
N PHE A 107 1.72 9.81 -8.44
CA PHE A 107 0.94 10.80 -9.19
C PHE A 107 -0.21 11.38 -8.38
N LYS A 108 -0.93 10.53 -7.66
CA LYS A 108 -2.13 10.92 -6.93
C LYS A 108 -2.44 9.96 -5.81
N PHE A 109 -3.02 10.49 -4.74
CA PHE A 109 -3.75 9.71 -3.75
C PHE A 109 -5.22 10.16 -3.75
N ASP A 110 -6.12 9.29 -4.19
CA ASP A 110 -7.57 9.49 -4.05
C ASP A 110 -7.95 9.20 -2.60
N GLU A 111 -8.15 10.25 -1.81
CA GLU A 111 -8.49 10.12 -0.39
C GLU A 111 -9.87 9.51 -0.14
N VAL A 112 -10.80 9.60 -1.09
CA VAL A 112 -12.16 9.06 -0.96
C VAL A 112 -12.11 7.55 -1.10
N ARG A 113 -11.59 7.07 -2.25
CA ARG A 113 -11.47 5.63 -2.52
C ARG A 113 -10.31 4.98 -1.79
N GLY A 114 -9.34 5.78 -1.36
CA GLY A 114 -8.13 5.32 -0.68
C GLY A 114 -7.15 4.64 -1.62
N ASN A 115 -7.00 5.15 -2.85
CA ASN A 115 -6.17 4.56 -3.89
C ASN A 115 -4.95 5.45 -4.16
N LEU A 116 -3.75 4.86 -4.07
CA LEU A 116 -2.50 5.46 -4.51
C LEU A 116 -2.27 5.09 -5.96
N ILE A 117 -1.99 6.09 -6.81
CA ILE A 117 -1.72 5.92 -8.23
C ILE A 117 -0.23 6.14 -8.43
N LEU A 118 0.45 5.09 -8.88
CA LEU A 118 1.86 5.06 -9.19
C LEU A 118 2.04 4.94 -10.70
N GLY A 119 3.13 5.49 -11.21
CA GLY A 119 3.54 5.25 -12.59
C GLY A 119 5.04 5.11 -12.69
N PHE A 120 5.46 4.60 -13.83
CA PHE A 120 6.86 4.32 -14.10
C PHE A 120 7.64 5.62 -14.27
N VAL A 121 8.80 5.69 -13.62
CA VAL A 121 9.78 6.77 -13.84
C VAL A 121 10.88 6.17 -14.69
N SER A 122 11.17 6.79 -15.83
CA SER A 122 12.36 6.47 -16.61
C SER A 122 13.62 6.72 -15.76
N ALA A 123 14.63 5.85 -15.88
CA ALA A 123 15.94 6.01 -15.24
C ALA A 123 16.61 7.36 -15.58
N PHE A 124 16.22 7.98 -16.69
CA PHE A 124 16.51 9.36 -17.03
C PHE A 124 15.33 10.23 -16.63
N GLY A 125 15.44 10.86 -15.46
CA GLY A 125 14.67 12.00 -14.93
C GLY A 125 13.26 12.26 -15.45
N TYR A 126 12.29 12.33 -14.53
CA TYR A 126 10.92 12.88 -14.70
C TYR A 126 10.54 13.20 -16.15
N LEU A 127 9.78 12.31 -16.80
CA LEU A 127 8.90 12.75 -17.87
C LEU A 127 7.91 13.73 -17.22
N ASP A 128 8.20 15.03 -17.36
CA ASP A 128 7.33 16.10 -16.95
C ASP A 128 6.07 16.05 -17.82
N LEU A 129 5.08 15.27 -17.36
CA LEU A 129 3.78 15.10 -18.01
C LEU A 129 2.98 16.41 -18.07
N ARG A 130 3.50 17.53 -17.54
CA ARG A 130 2.94 18.86 -17.74
C ARG A 130 3.20 19.45 -19.12
N LYS A 131 4.00 18.81 -19.97
CA LYS A 131 4.26 19.26 -21.35
C LYS A 131 3.38 18.61 -22.43
N ILE A 132 2.44 17.72 -22.07
CA ILE A 132 1.56 17.05 -23.06
C ILE A 132 0.25 17.83 -23.30
N SER A 133 -0.01 18.93 -22.58
CA SER A 133 -1.25 19.71 -22.76
C SER A 133 -1.17 20.87 -23.76
N ASP A 134 0.00 21.20 -24.31
CA ASP A 134 0.16 22.39 -25.17
C ASP A 134 0.24 22.07 -26.67
N ASP A 135 0.14 20.79 -27.06
CA ASP A 135 0.13 20.35 -28.48
C ASP A 135 -1.06 19.41 -28.79
N MET A 136 -2.28 19.82 -28.43
CA MET A 136 -3.52 19.29 -29.02
C MET A 136 -4.52 20.40 -29.32
#